data_AF-A0A1H7QK41-F1
#
_entry.id   AF-A0A1H7QK41-F1
#
_cell.length_a   1.000
_cell.length_b   1.000
_cell.length_c   1.000
_cell.angle_alpha   90.00
_cell.angle_beta   90.00
_cell.angle_gamma   90.00
#
_symmetry.space_group_name_H-M   'P 1'
#
loop_
_entity.id
_entity.type
_entity.pdbx_description
1 polymer ?
#
loop_
_entity_poly.entity_id
_entity_poly.type
_entity_poly.pdbx_seq_one_letter_code
_entity_poly.pdbx_strand_id
1 'polypeptide(L)'
;SVHEFSTRPFPEKIPHFDYDSKMKVLKVTQNGAIRWKAYNWVYLSASLQGKHIGALDIGNGIWRVFYRNVFLGYFDEHVFRKKEQSVRLETNLV
;
A
#
# COMPACT_ATOMS: atom_id res chain seq x y z
N SER A 1 -9.42 38.73 -8.32
CA SER A 1 -8.85 37.51 -8.90
C SER A 1 -8.51 36.57 -7.75
N VAL A 2 -9.02 35.33 -7.75
CA VAL A 2 -8.93 34.39 -6.59
C VAL A 2 -7.92 33.26 -6.84
N HIS A 3 -7.11 33.37 -7.90
CA HIS A 3 -6.10 32.38 -8.26
C HIS A 3 -4.70 32.99 -8.12
N GLU A 4 -3.86 32.37 -7.30
CA GLU A 4 -2.44 32.68 -7.17
C GLU A 4 -1.60 31.58 -7.84
N PHE A 5 -0.56 31.99 -8.56
CA PHE A 5 0.38 31.05 -9.17
C PHE A 5 1.27 30.42 -8.10
N SER A 6 1.40 29.10 -8.13
CA SER A 6 2.34 28.40 -7.26
C SER A 6 3.78 28.70 -7.69
N THR A 7 4.59 29.16 -6.75
CA THR A 7 6.04 29.35 -6.93
C THR A 7 6.84 28.06 -6.73
N ARG A 8 6.17 26.95 -6.36
CA ARG A 8 6.83 25.67 -6.12
C ARG A 8 7.38 25.12 -7.44
N PRO A 9 8.70 24.89 -7.55
CA PRO A 9 9.28 24.31 -8.76
C PRO A 9 8.74 22.90 -8.99
N PHE A 10 8.43 22.58 -10.25
CA PHE A 10 8.04 21.23 -10.63
C PHE A 10 9.26 20.31 -10.61
N PRO A 11 9.21 19.16 -9.90
CA PRO A 11 10.34 18.24 -9.87
C PRO A 11 10.50 17.51 -11.21
N GLU A 12 11.66 17.65 -11.86
CA GLU A 12 11.95 16.98 -13.14
C GLU A 12 12.08 15.45 -13.00
N LYS A 13 12.50 14.96 -11.82
CA LYS A 13 12.67 13.54 -11.52
C LYS A 13 11.99 13.16 -10.22
N ILE A 14 11.32 12.02 -10.20
CA ILE A 14 10.72 11.47 -8.99
C ILE A 14 11.84 10.81 -8.17
N PRO A 15 12.05 11.19 -6.90
CA PRO A 15 13.08 10.59 -6.07
C PRO A 15 12.78 9.11 -5.81
N HIS A 16 13.86 8.33 -5.70
CA HIS A 16 13.78 6.98 -5.17
C HIS A 16 13.20 7.02 -3.75
N PHE A 17 12.51 5.95 -3.35
CA PHE A 17 11.94 5.84 -2.02
C PHE A 17 12.31 4.49 -1.43
N ASP A 18 13.15 4.53 -0.41
CA ASP A 18 13.53 3.37 0.35
C ASP A 18 12.54 3.13 1.48
N TYR A 19 12.01 1.92 1.54
CA TYR A 19 11.21 1.46 2.67
C TYR A 19 12.13 0.98 3.79
N ASP A 20 11.68 1.14 5.04
CA ASP A 20 12.40 0.62 6.21
C ASP A 20 12.59 -0.90 6.10
N SER A 21 13.73 -1.41 6.55
CA SER A 21 14.05 -2.85 6.49
C SER A 21 13.06 -3.73 7.27
N LYS A 22 12.33 -3.16 8.24
CA LYS A 22 11.25 -3.84 8.96
C LYS A 22 9.98 -4.01 8.14
N MET A 23 9.83 -3.24 7.05
CA MET A 23 8.66 -3.30 6.17
C MET A 23 8.84 -4.36 5.10
N LYS A 24 7.79 -5.12 4.85
CA LYS A 24 7.70 -6.02 3.72
C LYS A 24 7.34 -5.23 2.47
N VAL A 25 8.29 -5.11 1.55
CA VAL A 25 8.08 -4.43 0.27
C VAL A 25 7.40 -5.36 -0.72
N LEU A 26 6.25 -4.94 -1.24
CA LEU A 26 5.47 -5.71 -2.21
C LEU A 26 5.14 -4.87 -3.44
N LYS A 27 5.20 -5.49 -4.62
CA LYS A 27 4.81 -4.86 -5.87
C LYS A 27 3.32 -5.03 -6.11
N VAL A 28 2.64 -3.92 -6.41
CA VAL A 28 1.23 -3.90 -6.77
C VAL A 28 1.08 -4.36 -8.20
N THR A 29 0.19 -5.32 -8.42
CA THR A 29 -0.11 -5.85 -9.76
C THR A 29 -1.02 -4.89 -10.54
N GLN A 30 -1.24 -5.18 -11.83
CA GLN A 30 -2.03 -4.31 -12.72
C GLN A 30 -3.51 -4.18 -12.31
N ASN A 31 -4.04 -5.08 -11.48
CA ASN A 31 -5.40 -4.94 -10.97
C ASN A 31 -5.51 -4.04 -9.72
N GLY A 32 -4.40 -3.47 -9.23
CA GLY A 32 -4.37 -2.64 -8.01
C GLY A 32 -4.31 -3.43 -6.70
N ALA A 33 -4.09 -4.75 -6.76
CA ALA A 33 -3.91 -5.61 -5.61
C ALA A 33 -2.46 -6.13 -5.49
N ILE A 34 -2.06 -6.48 -4.29
CA ILE A 34 -0.81 -7.19 -3.99
C ILE A 34 -1.10 -8.67 -3.77
N ARG A 35 -0.12 -9.50 -4.16
CA ARG A 35 -0.10 -10.91 -3.78
C ARG A 35 0.25 -11.02 -2.30
N TRP A 36 -0.60 -11.68 -1.53
CA TRP A 36 -0.34 -12.02 -0.14
C TRP A 36 -0.15 -13.53 0.04
N LYS A 37 1.01 -13.92 0.59
CA LYS A 37 1.48 -15.31 0.65
C LYS A 37 1.40 -15.98 -0.74
N ALA A 38 1.12 -17.28 -0.79
CA ALA A 38 1.07 -18.04 -2.03
C ALA A 38 -0.27 -17.93 -2.78
N TYR A 39 -1.38 -17.65 -2.07
CA TYR A 39 -2.75 -17.82 -2.60
C TYR A 39 -3.67 -16.61 -2.49
N ASN A 40 -3.37 -15.61 -1.67
CA ASN A 40 -4.33 -14.54 -1.36
C ASN A 40 -3.99 -13.19 -2.00
N TRP A 41 -4.97 -12.28 -1.98
CA TRP A 41 -4.87 -10.97 -2.59
C TRP A 41 -5.34 -9.88 -1.62
N VAL A 42 -4.60 -8.77 -1.55
CA VAL A 42 -5.03 -7.57 -0.83
C VAL A 42 -5.19 -6.44 -1.85
N TYR A 43 -6.42 -5.99 -2.04
CA TYR A 43 -6.74 -4.87 -2.91
C TYR A 43 -6.42 -3.54 -2.22
N LEU A 44 -5.66 -2.68 -2.91
CA LEU A 44 -5.24 -1.37 -2.43
C LEU A 44 -6.01 -0.28 -3.17
N SER A 45 -5.64 -0.06 -4.43
CA SER A 45 -6.20 0.94 -5.33
C SER A 45 -5.64 0.75 -6.74
N ALA A 46 -6.45 1.03 -7.75
CA ALA A 46 -6.00 1.06 -9.14
C ALA A 46 -4.90 2.10 -9.42
N SER A 47 -4.81 3.19 -8.63
CA SER A 47 -3.80 4.23 -8.85
C SER A 47 -2.37 3.77 -8.52
N LEU A 48 -2.21 2.66 -7.80
CA LEU A 48 -0.92 2.14 -7.35
C LEU A 48 -0.37 1.03 -8.26
N GLN A 49 -0.99 0.78 -9.42
CA GLN A 49 -0.53 -0.25 -10.36
C GLN A 49 0.96 -0.11 -10.71
N GLY A 50 1.69 -1.21 -10.57
CA GLY A 50 3.12 -1.27 -10.86
C GLY A 50 4.03 -0.56 -9.85
N LYS A 51 3.47 0.04 -8.79
CA LYS A 51 4.23 0.67 -7.70
C LYS A 51 4.60 -0.35 -6.62
N HIS A 52 5.56 0.03 -5.78
CA HIS A 52 5.93 -0.73 -4.59
C HIS A 52 5.27 -0.10 -3.37
N ILE A 53 4.76 -0.93 -2.47
CA ILE A 53 4.22 -0.54 -1.17
C ILE A 53 5.04 -1.20 -0.05
N GLY A 54 5.00 -0.60 1.14
CA GLY A 54 5.56 -1.18 2.35
C GLY A 54 4.44 -1.66 3.27
N ALA A 55 4.47 -2.92 3.69
CA ALA A 55 3.59 -3.46 4.71
C ALA A 55 4.39 -3.68 6.00
N LEU A 56 4.01 -2.99 7.07
CA LEU A 56 4.61 -3.10 8.40
C LEU A 56 3.76 -4.03 9.26
N ASP A 57 4.37 -5.05 9.84
CA ASP A 57 3.73 -5.88 10.86
C ASP A 57 3.63 -5.08 12.16
N ILE A 58 2.41 -4.90 12.67
CA ILE A 58 2.15 -4.23 13.95
C ILE A 58 1.80 -5.21 15.08
N GLY A 59 1.84 -6.52 14.80
CA GLY A 59 1.50 -7.59 15.73
C GLY A 59 0.12 -8.21 15.47
N ASN A 60 -0.11 -9.40 16.05
CA ASN A 60 -1.36 -10.17 15.95
C ASN A 60 -1.85 -10.40 14.51
N GLY A 61 -0.93 -10.52 13.55
CA GLY A 61 -1.27 -10.74 12.16
C GLY A 61 -1.86 -9.52 11.45
N ILE A 62 -1.85 -8.35 12.08
CA ILE A 62 -2.33 -7.11 11.49
C ILE A 62 -1.19 -6.39 10.80
N TRP A 63 -1.44 -5.99 9.56
CA TRP A 63 -0.46 -5.33 8.70
C TRP A 63 -0.89 -3.92 8.38
N ARG A 64 -0.01 -2.96 8.65
CA ARG A 64 -0.18 -1.55 8.31
C ARG A 64 0.51 -1.25 6.98
N VAL A 65 -0.24 -0.75 6.00
CA VAL A 65 0.25 -0.58 4.63
C VAL A 65 0.47 0.89 4.28
N PHE A 66 1.59 1.15 3.60
CA PHE A 66 2.03 2.46 3.17
C PHE A 66 2.43 2.46 1.69
N TYR A 67 2.12 3.55 0.99
CA TYR A 67 2.80 3.92 -0.24
C TYR A 67 3.69 5.13 0.03
N ARG A 68 5.00 4.93 -0.07
CA ARG A 68 5.99 5.92 0.38
C ARG A 68 5.71 6.31 1.84
N ASN A 69 5.50 7.61 2.09
CA ASN A 69 5.14 8.17 3.39
C ASN A 69 3.62 8.28 3.60
N VAL A 70 2.80 7.78 2.68
CA VAL A 70 1.33 7.86 2.75
C VAL A 70 0.77 6.57 3.30
N PHE A 71 0.03 6.68 4.41
CA PHE A 71 -0.72 5.58 5.00
C PHE A 71 -1.92 5.22 4.12
N LEU A 72 -2.09 3.93 3.81
CA LEU A 72 -3.18 3.43 2.95
C LEU A 72 -4.27 2.70 3.72
N GLY A 73 -3.92 2.00 4.79
CA GLY A 73 -4.86 1.19 5.55
C GLY A 73 -4.21 0.03 6.29
N TYR A 74 -5.05 -0.78 6.91
CA TYR A 74 -4.72 -2.03 7.58
C TYR A 74 -5.37 -3.20 6.84
N PHE A 75 -4.79 -4.39 6.99
CA PHE A 75 -5.48 -5.64 6.75
C PHE A 75 -5.03 -6.69 7.76
N ASP A 76 -5.93 -7.59 8.11
CA ASP A 76 -5.66 -8.73 8.99
C ASP A 76 -5.40 -9.99 8.16
N GLU A 77 -4.27 -10.65 8.41
CA GLU A 77 -3.94 -11.90 7.73
C GLU A 77 -4.80 -13.10 8.15
N HIS A 78 -5.44 -13.05 9.32
CA HIS A 78 -6.31 -14.10 9.84
C HIS A 78 -7.66 -14.18 9.10
N VAL A 79 -8.02 -13.14 8.34
CA VAL A 79 -9.18 -13.15 7.44
C VAL A 79 -8.99 -14.19 6.32
N PHE A 80 -7.74 -14.50 5.96
CA PHE A 80 -7.40 -15.49 4.95
C PHE A 80 -7.49 -16.94 5.49
N ARG A 81 -8.71 -17.42 5.73
CA ARG A 81 -8.97 -18.80 6.21
C ARG A 81 -8.97 -19.84 5.10
N LYS A 82 -9.21 -19.44 3.85
CA LYS A 82 -9.25 -20.29 2.65
C LYS A 82 -8.21 -19.80 1.64
N LYS A 83 -7.84 -20.67 0.69
CA LYS A 83 -7.02 -20.27 -0.46
C LYS A 83 -7.81 -19.34 -1.38
N GLU A 84 -7.10 -18.48 -2.11
CA GLU A 84 -7.65 -17.64 -3.19
C GLU A 84 -8.63 -16.55 -2.72
N GLN A 85 -8.48 -16.09 -1.49
CA GLN A 85 -9.31 -14.99 -0.97
C GLN A 85 -8.73 -13.63 -1.35
N SER A 86 -9.63 -12.69 -1.62
CA SER A 86 -9.33 -11.27 -1.78
C SER A 86 -9.92 -10.48 -0.62
N VAL A 87 -9.14 -9.57 -0.05
CA VAL A 87 -9.59 -8.60 0.96
C VAL A 87 -9.23 -7.20 0.49
N ARG A 88 -9.95 -6.19 0.97
CA ARG A 88 -9.67 -4.79 0.71
C ARG A 88 -9.02 -4.17 1.94
N LEU A 89 -8.13 -3.20 1.74
CA LEU A 89 -7.62 -2.39 2.85
C LEU A 89 -8.74 -1.62 3.53
N GLU A 90 -8.68 -1.58 4.85
CA GLU A 90 -9.56 -0.76 5.68
C GLU A 90 -8.76 0.30 6.44
N THR A 91 -9.30 1.50 6.57
CA THR A 91 -8.60 2.60 7.28
C THR A 91 -8.77 2.48 8.80
N ASN A 92 -9.75 1.70 9.26
CA ASN A 92 -10.06 1.46 10.67
C ASN A 92 -9.57 0.08 11.09
N LEU A 93 -9.01 0.00 12.31
CA LEU A 93 -8.85 -1.26 13.04
C LEU A 93 -10.19 -1.54 13.73
N VAL A 94 -10.96 -2.50 13.25
CA VAL A 94 -12.18 -2.98 13.93
C VAL A 94 -11.88 -4.30 14.61
#